data_AF-A0A2Z6REU6-F1
#
_entry.id   AF-A0A2Z6REU6-F1
#
_cell.length_a   1.000
_cell.length_b   1.000
_cell.length_c   1.000
_cell.angle_alpha   90.00
_cell.angle_beta   90.00
_cell.angle_gamma   90.00
#
_symmetry.space_group_name_H-M   'P 1'
#
loop_
_entity.id
_entity.type
_entity.pdbx_description
1 polymer ?
#
loop_
_entity_poly.entity_id
_entity_poly.type
_entity_poly.pdbx_seq_one_letter_code
_entity_poly.pdbx_strand_id
1 'polypeptide(L)'
;MQSLPVEIIDNIIRNIKRNEFNSLYMISLINKTWCKTTIPYLWEVPFRLKIPWTRQITKNQHKIINVLTYFLDNETKSLLNINESQIIPSFDYPFFIKKLNFRSLLNLTFTWIHKIGSNFTLNNNVNINININANMIVEWIYKMILKKSRGIEVLKVNSEISLESLLNYNYNLMNLRKICFRNITFSKNNLLFIENILFSNLQDLEISYCNFDDDEIREQMKKFINKNSKSLKKFEYVHHEGGFSDILDILSNNSHNLNSLNAQIIEFDDLKSVFKILKNCKKLKILHFGNNTIYDFYSLSQTMREFTKHCCESTLHLRKLYAGNCAISLRKLRYFLKKCCSFLNVIEIECYNASYIRVKRLVKKFAKLNNRIIAGLNINREDRGSIKHLKVVFQDKNDNMIRNKEHLAKEEYCDFYESDESEESDENDESEESEENEEIEENEENEGSEEDEESEESEEYEDSEENEESEESEENEESEENEESEENEESEENEESEENEESEENEE
;
A
#
# COMPACT_ATOMS: atom_id res chain seq x y z
N MET A 1 -20.53 7.61 -44.44
CA MET A 1 -20.04 8.34 -43.26
C MET A 1 -18.52 8.32 -43.27
N GLN A 2 -17.87 9.47 -43.21
CA GLN A 2 -16.41 9.52 -43.04
C GLN A 2 -16.07 9.00 -41.63
N SER A 3 -15.18 8.02 -41.53
CA SER A 3 -14.70 7.54 -40.23
C SER A 3 -13.68 8.53 -39.67
N LEU A 4 -13.79 8.85 -38.38
CA LEU A 4 -12.77 9.65 -37.69
C LEU A 4 -11.38 9.00 -37.84
N PRO A 5 -10.30 9.80 -38.00
CA PRO A 5 -8.94 9.28 -37.99
C PRO A 5 -8.63 8.52 -36.69
N VAL A 6 -7.78 7.50 -36.78
CA VAL A 6 -7.45 6.62 -35.65
C VAL A 6 -6.82 7.40 -34.49
N GLU A 7 -6.04 8.43 -34.81
CA GLU A 7 -5.38 9.32 -33.85
C GLU A 7 -6.40 10.11 -33.03
N ILE A 8 -7.49 10.53 -33.67
CA ILE A 8 -8.59 11.25 -33.00
C ILE A 8 -9.35 10.29 -32.09
N ILE A 9 -9.67 9.08 -32.58
CA ILE A 9 -10.31 8.03 -31.78
C ILE A 9 -9.46 7.69 -30.55
N ASP A 10 -8.16 7.49 -30.75
CA ASP A 10 -7.21 7.19 -29.69
C ASP A 10 -7.13 8.33 -28.66
N ASN A 11 -7.11 9.59 -29.12
CA ASN A 11 -7.15 10.75 -28.24
C ASN A 11 -8.46 10.82 -27.44
N ILE A 12 -9.61 10.54 -28.06
CA ILE A 12 -10.90 10.46 -27.35
C ILE A 12 -10.82 9.39 -26.25
N ILE A 13 -10.36 8.18 -26.59
CA ILE A 13 -10.26 7.07 -25.64
C ILE A 13 -9.31 7.39 -24.48
N ARG A 14 -8.17 8.05 -24.75
CA ARG A 14 -7.20 8.45 -23.70
C ARG A 14 -7.78 9.43 -22.68
N ASN A 15 -8.75 10.25 -23.09
CA ASN A 15 -9.40 11.23 -22.21
C ASN A 15 -10.54 10.63 -21.39
N ILE A 16 -10.98 9.40 -21.69
CA ILE A 16 -11.94 8.67 -20.86
C ILE A 16 -11.22 8.18 -19.60
N LYS A 17 -11.83 8.41 -18.44
CA LYS A 17 -11.19 7.99 -17.18
C LYS A 17 -11.00 6.47 -17.21
N ARG A 18 -9.79 6.00 -16.92
CA ARG A 18 -9.44 4.56 -16.91
C ARG A 18 -10.27 3.69 -15.95
N ASN A 19 -11.13 4.27 -15.13
CA ASN A 19 -12.08 3.56 -14.26
C ASN A 19 -13.49 3.41 -14.85
N GLU A 20 -13.77 4.00 -16.01
CA GLU A 20 -15.05 3.92 -16.71
C GLU A 20 -15.06 2.75 -17.71
N PHE A 21 -14.93 1.53 -17.19
CA PHE A 21 -14.93 0.31 -17.99
C PHE A 21 -16.18 0.19 -18.88
N ASN A 22 -17.33 0.65 -18.39
CA ASN A 22 -18.58 0.63 -19.16
C ASN A 22 -18.50 1.53 -20.40
N SER A 23 -17.93 2.74 -20.27
CA SER A 23 -17.75 3.67 -21.40
C SER A 23 -16.84 3.05 -22.47
N LEU A 24 -15.70 2.48 -22.06
CA LEU A 24 -14.78 1.79 -22.99
C LEU A 24 -15.45 0.57 -23.64
N TYR A 25 -16.22 -0.21 -22.88
CA TYR A 25 -16.97 -1.33 -23.43
C TYR A 25 -17.97 -0.88 -24.50
N MET A 26 -18.79 0.13 -24.22
CA MET A 26 -19.76 0.65 -25.19
C MET A 26 -19.07 1.19 -26.45
N ILE A 27 -17.95 1.90 -26.29
CA ILE A 27 -17.16 2.40 -27.42
C ILE A 27 -16.61 1.26 -28.28
N SER A 28 -16.19 0.16 -27.66
CA SER A 28 -15.70 -1.00 -28.39
C SER A 28 -16.75 -1.64 -29.32
N LEU A 29 -18.03 -1.34 -29.13
CA LEU A 29 -19.15 -1.86 -29.92
C LEU A 29 -19.54 -0.97 -31.11
N ILE A 30 -18.97 0.24 -31.23
CA ILE A 30 -19.36 1.21 -32.28
C ILE A 30 -19.07 0.65 -33.69
N ASN A 31 -17.81 0.31 -33.96
CA ASN A 31 -17.39 -0.36 -35.20
C ASN A 31 -15.99 -0.98 -35.02
N LYS A 32 -15.49 -1.66 -36.06
CA LYS A 32 -14.21 -2.37 -36.04
C LYS A 32 -13.01 -1.48 -35.69
N THR A 33 -13.00 -0.22 -36.13
CA THR A 33 -11.91 0.72 -35.84
C THR A 33 -11.91 1.10 -34.37
N TRP A 34 -13.06 1.53 -33.85
CA TRP A 34 -13.20 1.85 -32.42
C TRP A 34 -12.92 0.64 -31.53
N CYS A 35 -13.39 -0.55 -31.92
CA CYS A 35 -13.09 -1.81 -31.23
C CYS A 35 -11.58 -2.04 -31.12
N LYS A 36 -10.87 -2.03 -32.25
CA LYS A 36 -9.41 -2.25 -32.30
C LYS A 36 -8.64 -1.25 -31.46
N THR A 37 -9.02 0.02 -31.48
CA THR A 37 -8.35 1.06 -30.69
C THR A 37 -8.69 0.94 -29.20
N THR A 38 -9.90 0.52 -28.84
CA THR A 38 -10.38 0.51 -27.44
C THR A 38 -9.98 -0.73 -26.66
N ILE A 39 -9.91 -1.89 -27.31
CA ILE A 39 -9.59 -3.17 -26.65
C ILE A 39 -8.26 -3.13 -25.86
N PRO A 40 -7.16 -2.54 -26.39
CA PRO A 40 -5.93 -2.35 -25.62
C PRO A 40 -6.15 -1.61 -24.29
N TYR A 41 -6.95 -0.54 -24.29
CA TYR A 41 -7.26 0.23 -23.08
C TYR A 41 -8.12 -0.56 -22.09
N LEU A 42 -9.10 -1.31 -22.59
CA LEU A 42 -9.97 -2.16 -21.78
C LEU A 42 -9.17 -3.25 -21.05
N TRP A 43 -8.13 -3.78 -21.71
CA TRP A 43 -7.30 -4.87 -21.23
C TRP A 43 -6.00 -4.43 -20.53
N GLU A 44 -5.78 -3.13 -20.29
CA GLU A 44 -4.63 -2.68 -19.48
C GLU A 44 -4.68 -3.21 -18.04
N VAL A 45 -5.89 -3.36 -17.47
CA VAL A 45 -6.13 -3.73 -16.06
C VAL A 45 -7.31 -4.72 -15.96
N PRO A 46 -7.21 -5.92 -16.55
CA PRO A 46 -8.35 -6.83 -16.67
C PRO A 46 -8.78 -7.43 -15.32
N PHE A 47 -7.86 -7.47 -14.34
CA PHE A 47 -8.09 -8.06 -13.02
C PHE A 47 -8.57 -7.05 -11.98
N ARG A 48 -9.15 -5.92 -12.41
CA ARG A 48 -9.65 -4.91 -11.48
C ARG A 48 -10.91 -5.41 -10.78
N LEU A 49 -10.71 -5.96 -9.60
CA LEU A 49 -11.80 -6.24 -8.66
C LEU A 49 -12.29 -4.90 -8.09
N LYS A 50 -13.57 -4.56 -8.33
CA LYS A 50 -14.25 -3.53 -7.54
C LYS A 50 -14.52 -4.15 -6.16
N ILE A 51 -13.63 -3.91 -5.20
CA ILE A 51 -13.83 -4.25 -3.78
C ILE A 51 -15.03 -3.39 -3.31
N PRO A 52 -16.06 -3.94 -2.62
CA PRO A 52 -15.92 -4.28 -1.19
C PRO A 52 -16.69 -5.50 -0.74
N TRP A 53 -16.00 -6.54 -0.23
CA TRP A 53 -16.47 -7.57 0.75
C TRP A 53 -17.85 -8.24 0.56
N THR A 54 -18.55 -7.91 -0.50
CA THR A 54 -19.87 -8.35 -0.88
C THR A 54 -19.65 -9.42 -1.93
N ARG A 55 -20.35 -10.54 -1.76
CA ARG A 55 -20.20 -11.80 -2.53
C ARG A 55 -20.45 -11.67 -4.04
N GLN A 56 -20.55 -10.47 -4.59
CA GLN A 56 -20.70 -10.20 -6.02
C GLN A 56 -19.41 -9.58 -6.58
N ILE A 57 -18.35 -10.39 -6.68
CA ILE A 57 -17.50 -10.30 -7.89
C ILE A 57 -18.50 -10.21 -9.05
N THR A 58 -18.47 -9.11 -9.81
CA THR A 58 -19.49 -8.86 -10.85
C THR A 58 -19.71 -10.16 -11.61
N LYS A 59 -20.96 -10.60 -11.75
CA LYS A 59 -21.34 -12.02 -11.95
C LYS A 59 -20.56 -12.75 -13.06
N ASN A 60 -19.86 -12.05 -13.96
CA ASN A 60 -19.12 -12.58 -15.09
C ASN A 60 -17.62 -12.24 -15.17
N GLN A 61 -17.00 -11.54 -14.21
CA GLN A 61 -15.56 -11.15 -14.31
C GLN A 61 -14.61 -12.35 -14.44
N HIS A 62 -14.91 -13.46 -13.76
CA HIS A 62 -14.18 -14.72 -13.86
C HIS A 62 -14.08 -15.28 -15.29
N LYS A 63 -14.96 -14.87 -16.22
CA LYS A 63 -14.90 -15.29 -17.64
C LYS A 63 -13.63 -14.84 -18.35
N ILE A 64 -12.91 -13.84 -17.82
CA ILE A 64 -11.59 -13.45 -18.33
C ILE A 64 -10.61 -14.63 -18.29
N ILE A 65 -10.76 -15.54 -17.32
CA ILE A 65 -9.91 -16.73 -17.21
C ILE A 65 -10.08 -17.63 -18.45
N ASN A 66 -11.31 -17.84 -18.95
CA ASN A 66 -11.54 -18.58 -20.21
C ASN A 66 -10.76 -18.00 -21.40
N VAL A 67 -10.70 -16.66 -21.48
CA VAL A 67 -9.99 -15.98 -22.56
C VAL A 67 -8.49 -16.20 -22.42
N LEU A 68 -7.96 -16.12 -21.18
CA LEU A 68 -6.52 -16.27 -20.92
C LEU A 68 -6.05 -17.72 -21.06
N THR A 69 -6.85 -18.69 -20.65
CA THR A 69 -6.50 -20.12 -20.78
C THR A 69 -6.41 -20.56 -22.24
N TYR A 70 -7.11 -19.88 -23.17
CA TYR A 70 -6.94 -20.12 -24.60
C TYR A 70 -5.47 -19.93 -25.06
N PHE A 71 -4.74 -18.99 -24.46
CA PHE A 71 -3.36 -18.66 -24.85
C PHE A 71 -2.30 -19.56 -24.21
N LEU A 72 -2.70 -20.53 -23.39
CA LEU A 72 -1.79 -21.59 -22.93
C LEU A 72 -1.53 -22.57 -24.08
N ASP A 73 -0.33 -23.15 -24.11
CA ASP A 73 0.00 -24.23 -25.03
C ASP A 73 -0.79 -25.51 -24.71
N ASN A 74 -0.87 -26.41 -25.69
CA ASN A 74 -1.71 -27.62 -25.59
C ASN A 74 -1.22 -28.58 -24.52
N GLU A 75 0.11 -28.66 -24.30
CA GLU A 75 0.70 -29.47 -23.24
C GLU A 75 0.25 -28.97 -21.86
N THR A 76 0.37 -27.66 -21.62
CA THR A 76 -0.08 -27.01 -20.38
C THR A 76 -1.60 -27.16 -20.19
N LYS A 77 -2.41 -27.02 -21.24
CA LYS A 77 -3.87 -27.24 -21.16
C LYS A 77 -4.20 -28.68 -20.76
N SER A 78 -3.50 -29.66 -21.34
CA SER A 78 -3.67 -31.08 -21.02
C SER A 78 -3.28 -31.36 -19.58
N LEU A 79 -2.14 -30.85 -19.11
CA LEU A 79 -1.67 -30.99 -17.73
C LEU A 79 -2.67 -30.41 -16.71
N LEU A 80 -3.32 -29.31 -17.06
CA LEU A 80 -4.28 -28.61 -16.19
C LEU A 80 -5.73 -29.09 -16.36
N ASN A 81 -5.98 -30.09 -17.22
CA ASN A 81 -7.32 -30.58 -17.58
C ASN A 81 -8.28 -29.45 -18.01
N ILE A 82 -7.77 -28.48 -18.79
CA ILE A 82 -8.57 -27.37 -19.30
C ILE A 82 -9.17 -27.77 -20.65
N ASN A 83 -10.50 -27.91 -20.69
CA ASN A 83 -11.21 -28.12 -21.95
C ASN A 83 -10.99 -26.94 -22.90
N GLU A 84 -10.81 -27.22 -24.18
CA GLU A 84 -10.67 -26.18 -25.19
C GLU A 84 -11.89 -25.25 -25.17
N SER A 85 -11.66 -23.95 -25.06
CA SER A 85 -12.73 -22.98 -25.20
C SER A 85 -13.18 -22.95 -26.65
N GLN A 86 -14.49 -23.08 -26.88
CA GLN A 86 -15.08 -22.97 -28.22
C GLN A 86 -14.95 -21.56 -28.84
N ILE A 87 -14.53 -20.56 -28.05
CA ILE A 87 -14.41 -19.17 -28.47
C ILE A 87 -12.95 -18.87 -28.80
N ILE A 88 -12.68 -18.60 -30.07
CA ILE A 88 -11.38 -18.12 -30.54
C ILE A 88 -11.25 -16.61 -30.21
N PRO A 89 -10.27 -16.19 -29.40
CA PRO A 89 -10.05 -14.79 -29.10
C PRO A 89 -9.73 -13.98 -30.37
N SER A 90 -10.37 -12.82 -30.52
CA SER A 90 -10.13 -11.94 -31.68
C SER A 90 -8.87 -11.10 -31.58
N PHE A 91 -8.22 -11.06 -30.41
CA PHE A 91 -7.04 -10.26 -30.13
C PHE A 91 -6.07 -11.04 -29.23
N ASP A 92 -4.77 -10.71 -29.27
CA ASP A 92 -3.78 -11.23 -28.31
C ASP A 92 -3.89 -10.50 -26.97
N TYR A 93 -4.96 -10.78 -26.22
CA TYR A 93 -5.29 -10.09 -24.99
C TYR A 93 -4.16 -10.02 -23.94
N PRO A 94 -3.35 -11.08 -23.72
CA PRO A 94 -2.21 -11.02 -22.80
C PRO A 94 -1.22 -9.89 -23.11
N PHE A 95 -1.05 -9.55 -24.39
CA PHE A 95 -0.13 -8.50 -24.84
C PHE A 95 -0.50 -7.10 -24.29
N PHE A 96 -1.80 -6.84 -24.07
CA PHE A 96 -2.28 -5.52 -23.63
C PHE A 96 -2.21 -5.32 -22.12
N ILE A 97 -1.91 -6.35 -21.34
CA ILE A 97 -1.94 -6.29 -19.88
C ILE A 97 -0.78 -5.45 -19.35
N LYS A 98 -1.09 -4.34 -18.68
CA LYS A 98 -0.10 -3.45 -18.06
C LYS A 98 -0.05 -3.54 -16.55
N LYS A 99 -1.12 -4.01 -15.90
CA LYS A 99 -1.20 -4.15 -14.45
C LYS A 99 -1.58 -5.57 -14.07
N LEU A 100 -0.62 -6.28 -13.49
CA LEU A 100 -0.75 -7.67 -13.10
C LEU A 100 -0.76 -7.78 -11.58
N ASN A 101 -1.80 -8.40 -11.03
CA ASN A 101 -1.95 -8.62 -9.60
C ASN A 101 -2.28 -10.08 -9.35
N PHE A 102 -1.33 -10.81 -8.76
CA PHE A 102 -1.43 -12.24 -8.53
C PHE A 102 -2.66 -12.59 -7.69
N ARG A 103 -2.89 -11.91 -6.56
CA ARG A 103 -4.05 -12.18 -5.69
C ARG A 103 -5.39 -12.00 -6.39
N SER A 104 -5.48 -10.98 -7.27
CA SER A 104 -6.71 -10.72 -8.03
C SER A 104 -6.94 -11.79 -9.10
N LEU A 105 -5.88 -12.19 -9.81
CA LEU A 105 -5.93 -13.29 -10.76
C LEU A 105 -6.34 -14.59 -10.06
N LEU A 106 -5.72 -14.91 -8.92
CA LEU A 106 -6.05 -16.08 -8.10
C LEU A 106 -7.53 -16.12 -7.68
N ASN A 107 -8.07 -15.00 -7.18
CA ASN A 107 -9.50 -14.93 -6.84
C ASN A 107 -10.44 -15.16 -8.03
N LEU A 108 -10.07 -14.65 -9.22
CA LEU A 108 -10.85 -14.86 -10.43
C LEU A 108 -10.78 -16.31 -10.89
N THR A 109 -9.61 -16.94 -10.83
CA THR A 109 -9.41 -18.36 -11.12
C THR A 109 -10.20 -19.23 -10.16
N PHE A 110 -10.18 -18.95 -8.85
CA PHE A 110 -11.01 -19.64 -7.87
C PHE A 110 -12.50 -19.58 -8.21
N THR A 111 -12.98 -18.37 -8.51
CA THR A 111 -14.40 -18.17 -8.89
C THR A 111 -14.74 -18.92 -10.18
N TRP A 112 -13.80 -18.96 -11.13
CA TRP A 112 -13.94 -19.66 -12.40
C TRP A 112 -14.02 -21.19 -12.22
N ILE A 113 -13.07 -21.79 -11.48
CA ILE A 113 -13.08 -23.22 -11.16
C ILE A 113 -14.37 -23.58 -10.41
N HIS A 114 -14.75 -22.79 -9.40
CA HIS A 114 -15.97 -23.07 -8.64
C HIS A 114 -17.21 -23.03 -9.53
N LYS A 115 -17.31 -22.14 -10.52
CA LYS A 115 -18.49 -22.07 -11.41
C LYS A 115 -18.55 -23.18 -12.44
N ILE A 116 -17.41 -23.70 -12.87
CA ILE A 116 -17.35 -24.89 -13.72
C ILE A 116 -17.66 -26.14 -12.87
N GLY A 117 -17.06 -26.21 -11.68
CA GLY A 117 -17.15 -27.34 -10.75
C GLY A 117 -18.48 -27.44 -9.99
N SER A 118 -19.21 -26.34 -9.76
CA SER A 118 -20.51 -26.34 -9.07
C SER A 118 -21.63 -27.07 -9.81
N ASN A 119 -21.35 -27.59 -11.01
CA ASN A 119 -22.19 -28.61 -11.64
C ASN A 119 -22.02 -30.01 -11.00
N PHE A 120 -21.08 -30.17 -10.06
CA PHE A 120 -20.78 -31.39 -9.33
C PHE A 120 -20.89 -31.10 -7.81
N THR A 121 -21.68 -31.91 -7.09
CA THR A 121 -21.93 -31.76 -5.63
C THR A 121 -20.64 -31.88 -4.82
N LEU A 122 -20.38 -30.92 -3.91
CA LEU A 122 -19.11 -30.75 -3.18
C LEU A 122 -19.00 -31.64 -1.93
N ASN A 123 -17.82 -32.24 -1.73
CA ASN A 123 -17.35 -32.92 -0.52
C ASN A 123 -16.04 -32.24 -0.06
N ASN A 124 -15.66 -32.27 1.23
CA ASN A 124 -14.56 -31.44 1.79
C ASN A 124 -13.17 -31.67 1.14
N ASN A 125 -12.86 -32.90 0.71
CA ASN A 125 -11.61 -33.21 0.00
C ASN A 125 -11.50 -32.52 -1.37
N VAL A 126 -12.63 -32.09 -1.95
CA VAL A 126 -12.67 -31.37 -3.23
C VAL A 126 -12.10 -29.95 -3.09
N ASN A 127 -12.24 -29.31 -1.92
CA ASN A 127 -11.78 -27.93 -1.71
C ASN A 127 -10.25 -27.79 -1.75
N ILE A 128 -9.51 -28.75 -1.19
CA ILE A 128 -8.04 -28.74 -1.21
C ILE A 128 -7.54 -28.90 -2.66
N ASN A 129 -8.12 -29.83 -3.42
CA ASN A 129 -7.78 -30.03 -4.83
C ASN A 129 -8.10 -28.80 -5.69
N ILE A 130 -9.20 -28.09 -5.40
CA ILE A 130 -9.52 -26.81 -6.07
C ILE A 130 -8.44 -25.75 -5.81
N ASN A 131 -7.93 -25.64 -4.58
CA ASN A 131 -6.86 -24.70 -4.25
C ASN A 131 -5.56 -24.97 -5.00
N ILE A 132 -5.14 -26.24 -5.04
CA ILE A 132 -3.93 -26.65 -5.76
C ILE A 132 -4.07 -26.35 -7.26
N ASN A 133 -5.19 -26.75 -7.86
CA ASN A 133 -5.47 -26.49 -9.27
C ASN A 133 -5.51 -24.99 -9.59
N ALA A 134 -6.11 -24.16 -8.72
CA ALA A 134 -6.17 -22.72 -8.92
C ALA A 134 -4.76 -22.10 -8.95
N ASN A 135 -3.89 -22.48 -8.01
CA ASN A 135 -2.52 -21.96 -7.96
C ASN A 135 -1.72 -22.32 -9.21
N MET A 136 -1.80 -23.59 -9.65
CA MET A 136 -1.13 -24.02 -10.88
C MET A 136 -1.63 -23.24 -12.10
N ILE A 137 -2.96 -23.14 -12.29
CA ILE A 137 -3.52 -22.39 -13.43
C ILE A 137 -3.09 -20.92 -13.40
N VAL A 138 -3.11 -20.29 -12.23
CA VAL A 138 -2.68 -18.90 -12.07
C VAL A 138 -1.22 -18.74 -12.43
N GLU A 139 -0.36 -19.64 -11.97
CA GLU A 139 1.07 -19.64 -12.29
C GLU A 139 1.31 -19.66 -13.80
N TRP A 140 0.69 -20.60 -14.52
CA TRP A 140 0.84 -20.72 -15.97
C TRP A 140 0.31 -19.49 -16.72
N ILE A 141 -0.86 -18.97 -16.32
CA ILE A 141 -1.39 -17.72 -16.87
C ILE A 141 -0.44 -16.55 -16.57
N TYR A 142 0.10 -16.47 -15.37
CA TYR A 142 1.01 -15.41 -14.95
C TYR A 142 2.31 -15.45 -15.75
N LYS A 143 2.94 -16.62 -15.88
CA LYS A 143 4.11 -16.88 -16.74
C LYS A 143 3.84 -16.47 -18.18
N MET A 144 2.70 -16.88 -18.73
CA MET A 144 2.29 -16.55 -20.10
C MET A 144 2.12 -15.04 -20.30
N ILE A 145 1.51 -14.33 -19.35
CA ILE A 145 1.36 -12.87 -19.40
C ILE A 145 2.73 -12.18 -19.32
N LEU A 146 3.60 -12.59 -18.41
CA LEU A 146 4.96 -12.04 -18.31
C LEU A 146 5.78 -12.26 -19.58
N LYS A 147 5.61 -13.42 -20.23
CA LYS A 147 6.28 -13.75 -21.50
C LYS A 147 5.78 -12.89 -22.67
N LYS A 148 4.47 -12.66 -22.74
CA LYS A 148 3.82 -11.98 -23.87
C LYS A 148 3.73 -10.46 -23.75
N SER A 149 3.49 -9.95 -22.55
CA SER A 149 3.32 -8.51 -22.33
C SER A 149 4.66 -7.80 -22.36
N ARG A 150 4.76 -6.73 -23.15
CA ARG A 150 5.93 -5.84 -23.20
C ARG A 150 5.73 -4.54 -22.41
N GLY A 151 4.57 -4.37 -21.81
CA GLY A 151 4.09 -3.10 -21.28
C GLY A 151 3.72 -3.14 -19.80
N ILE A 152 4.23 -4.12 -19.03
CA ILE A 152 3.89 -4.23 -17.61
C ILE A 152 4.47 -3.02 -16.85
N GLU A 153 3.57 -2.19 -16.33
CA GLU A 153 3.87 -0.99 -15.55
C GLU A 153 3.70 -1.23 -14.05
N VAL A 154 2.79 -2.13 -13.65
CA VAL A 154 2.50 -2.45 -12.25
C VAL A 154 2.44 -3.94 -12.05
N LEU A 155 3.21 -4.42 -11.09
CA LEU A 155 3.28 -5.83 -10.73
C LEU A 155 3.04 -6.00 -9.24
N LYS A 156 2.10 -6.88 -8.86
CA LYS A 156 1.85 -7.26 -7.47
C LYS A 156 2.01 -8.76 -7.30
N VAL A 157 3.01 -9.10 -6.51
CA VAL A 157 3.54 -10.43 -6.23
C VAL A 157 3.05 -10.84 -4.84
N ASN A 158 2.46 -12.03 -4.74
CA ASN A 158 1.80 -12.52 -3.51
C ASN A 158 2.11 -13.98 -3.18
N SER A 159 3.06 -14.59 -3.90
CA SER A 159 3.44 -15.99 -3.73
C SER A 159 4.87 -16.21 -4.20
N GLU A 160 5.54 -17.20 -3.62
CA GLU A 160 6.89 -17.64 -4.02
C GLU A 160 6.97 -18.01 -5.50
N ILE A 161 5.97 -18.75 -5.99
CA ILE A 161 5.84 -19.21 -7.38
C ILE A 161 5.95 -18.04 -8.39
N SER A 162 5.48 -16.85 -8.00
CA SER A 162 5.53 -15.68 -8.87
C SER A 162 6.91 -15.02 -8.97
N LEU A 163 7.88 -15.40 -8.13
CA LEU A 163 9.24 -14.85 -8.14
C LEU A 163 10.14 -15.47 -9.22
N GLU A 164 10.20 -16.80 -9.33
CA GLU A 164 11.00 -17.48 -10.37
C GLU A 164 10.62 -17.00 -11.78
N SER A 165 9.32 -16.82 -11.99
CA SER A 165 8.78 -16.32 -13.24
C SER A 165 9.28 -14.92 -13.60
N LEU A 166 9.56 -14.06 -12.61
CA LEU A 166 10.10 -12.71 -12.88
C LEU A 166 11.50 -12.74 -13.44
N LEU A 167 12.27 -13.75 -13.07
CA LEU A 167 13.67 -13.91 -13.48
C LEU A 167 13.74 -14.19 -14.98
N ASN A 168 12.95 -15.17 -15.43
CA ASN A 168 12.95 -15.64 -16.81
C ASN A 168 12.45 -14.59 -17.82
N TYR A 169 11.73 -13.57 -17.34
CA TYR A 169 11.08 -12.56 -18.19
C TYR A 169 11.48 -11.12 -17.87
N ASN A 170 12.64 -10.90 -17.24
CA ASN A 170 13.09 -9.57 -16.80
C ASN A 170 13.16 -8.54 -17.95
N TYR A 171 13.56 -8.95 -19.16
CA TYR A 171 13.62 -8.06 -20.34
C TYR A 171 12.26 -7.45 -20.71
N ASN A 172 11.14 -8.09 -20.35
CA ASN A 172 9.79 -7.58 -20.59
C ASN A 172 9.34 -6.56 -19.54
N LEU A 173 10.10 -6.38 -18.46
CA LEU A 173 9.75 -5.53 -17.32
C LEU A 173 10.48 -4.17 -17.34
N MET A 174 11.08 -3.77 -18.47
CA MET A 174 11.75 -2.46 -18.59
C MET A 174 10.81 -1.27 -18.35
N ASN A 175 9.50 -1.46 -18.56
CA ASN A 175 8.48 -0.44 -18.33
C ASN A 175 7.91 -0.45 -16.90
N LEU A 176 8.42 -1.32 -16.01
CA LEU A 176 7.90 -1.48 -14.68
C LEU A 176 8.15 -0.22 -13.84
N ARG A 177 7.05 0.36 -13.34
CA ARG A 177 7.06 1.58 -12.51
C ARG A 177 6.72 1.30 -11.06
N LYS A 178 5.95 0.24 -10.80
CA LYS A 178 5.57 -0.17 -9.45
C LYS A 178 5.69 -1.68 -9.28
N ILE A 179 6.35 -2.09 -8.20
CA ILE A 179 6.38 -3.49 -7.76
C ILE A 179 5.91 -3.58 -6.30
N CYS A 180 5.06 -4.56 -6.02
CA CYS A 180 4.61 -4.89 -4.66
C CYS A 180 4.97 -6.34 -4.34
N PHE A 181 5.63 -6.55 -3.22
CA PHE A 181 5.81 -7.85 -2.58
C PHE A 181 4.92 -7.89 -1.34
N ARG A 182 4.01 -8.87 -1.26
CA ARG A 182 3.07 -8.98 -0.14
C ARG A 182 2.88 -10.42 0.32
N ASN A 183 3.07 -10.69 1.61
CA ASN A 183 2.88 -12.03 2.20
C ASN A 183 3.74 -13.08 1.48
N ILE A 184 5.02 -12.77 1.24
CA ILE A 184 5.96 -13.67 0.58
C ILE A 184 6.96 -14.15 1.62
N THR A 185 7.13 -15.46 1.72
CA THR A 185 8.30 -16.04 2.38
C THR A 185 9.39 -16.14 1.34
N PHE A 186 10.47 -15.39 1.51
CA PHE A 186 11.57 -15.51 0.58
C PHE A 186 12.40 -16.74 0.94
N SER A 187 12.83 -17.49 -0.07
CA SER A 187 13.82 -18.56 0.08
C SER A 187 15.14 -18.11 -0.54
N LYS A 188 16.25 -18.72 -0.12
CA LYS A 188 17.59 -18.42 -0.64
C LYS A 188 17.66 -18.53 -2.17
N ASN A 189 17.03 -19.56 -2.73
CA ASN A 189 16.96 -19.76 -4.18
C ASN A 189 16.23 -18.62 -4.89
N ASN A 190 15.16 -18.08 -4.29
CA ASN A 190 14.36 -17.03 -4.94
C ASN A 190 15.06 -15.66 -4.96
N LEU A 191 15.93 -15.36 -3.98
CA LEU A 191 16.52 -14.02 -3.84
C LEU A 191 17.90 -13.84 -4.50
N LEU A 192 18.68 -14.91 -4.68
CA LEU A 192 19.97 -14.88 -5.40
C LEU A 192 19.85 -14.21 -6.78
N PHE A 193 18.65 -14.26 -7.35
CA PHE A 193 18.36 -13.67 -8.65
C PHE A 193 17.79 -12.26 -8.58
N ILE A 194 17.00 -11.93 -7.55
CA ILE A 194 16.39 -10.61 -7.40
C ILE A 194 17.46 -9.54 -7.16
N GLU A 195 18.54 -9.87 -6.46
CA GLU A 195 19.66 -8.93 -6.25
C GLU A 195 20.28 -8.44 -7.58
N ASN A 196 20.10 -9.16 -8.68
CA ASN A 196 20.66 -8.83 -10.00
C ASN A 196 19.71 -8.06 -10.92
N ILE A 197 18.47 -7.85 -10.48
CA ILE A 197 17.46 -7.18 -11.29
C ILE A 197 17.54 -5.66 -11.14
N LEU A 198 17.67 -4.98 -12.28
CA LEU A 198 17.56 -3.53 -12.40
C LEU A 198 16.30 -3.15 -13.18
N PHE A 199 15.36 -2.51 -12.49
CA PHE A 199 14.18 -1.90 -13.07
C PHE A 199 14.43 -0.39 -13.26
N SER A 200 14.96 0.00 -14.42
CA SER A 200 15.38 1.38 -14.72
C SER A 200 14.30 2.46 -14.52
N ASN A 201 13.02 2.07 -14.60
CA ASN A 201 11.87 2.96 -14.47
C ASN A 201 11.11 2.80 -13.14
N LEU A 202 11.63 2.02 -12.18
CA LEU A 202 10.93 1.75 -10.93
C LEU A 202 10.83 3.02 -10.08
N GLN A 203 9.61 3.39 -9.72
CA GLN A 203 9.29 4.60 -8.97
C GLN A 203 8.58 4.32 -7.65
N ASP A 204 7.96 3.15 -7.51
CA ASP A 204 7.13 2.77 -6.36
C ASP A 204 7.47 1.32 -5.97
N LEU A 205 8.07 1.15 -4.80
CA LEU A 205 8.41 -0.14 -4.24
C LEU A 205 7.64 -0.33 -2.93
N GLU A 206 6.95 -1.45 -2.84
CA GLU A 206 6.14 -1.81 -1.69
C GLU A 206 6.51 -3.22 -1.24
N ILE A 207 6.85 -3.37 0.03
CA ILE A 207 7.17 -4.64 0.69
C ILE A 207 6.30 -4.71 1.93
N SER A 208 5.41 -5.70 2.01
CA SER A 208 4.50 -5.83 3.15
C SER A 208 4.39 -7.27 3.62
N TYR A 209 4.54 -7.49 4.91
CA TYR A 209 4.37 -8.80 5.56
C TYR A 209 5.18 -9.91 4.87
N CYS A 210 6.37 -9.58 4.37
CA CYS A 210 7.28 -10.57 3.77
C CYS A 210 8.25 -11.05 4.84
N ASN A 211 8.51 -12.36 4.90
CA ASN A 211 9.43 -12.96 5.87
C ASN A 211 10.88 -12.86 5.32
N PHE A 212 11.80 -12.39 6.18
CA PHE A 212 13.24 -12.25 5.94
C PHE A 212 14.06 -12.84 7.10
N ASP A 213 13.66 -14.02 7.60
CA ASP A 213 14.27 -14.68 8.77
C ASP A 213 15.77 -15.02 8.57
N ASP A 214 16.23 -15.04 7.32
CA ASP A 214 17.61 -15.35 6.94
C ASP A 214 18.39 -14.06 6.60
N ASP A 215 19.58 -13.91 7.21
CA ASP A 215 20.44 -12.74 7.04
C ASP A 215 20.95 -12.58 5.60
N GLU A 216 21.24 -13.69 4.90
CA GLU A 216 21.64 -13.67 3.50
C GLU A 216 20.50 -13.16 2.60
N ILE A 217 19.28 -13.60 2.89
CA ILE A 217 18.06 -13.11 2.24
C ILE A 217 17.89 -11.61 2.44
N ARG A 218 18.12 -11.12 3.67
CA ARG A 218 18.06 -9.69 4.00
C ARG A 218 19.11 -8.89 3.24
N GLU A 219 20.33 -9.39 3.15
CA GLU A 219 21.42 -8.77 2.37
C GLU A 219 21.11 -8.72 0.87
N GLN A 220 20.52 -9.77 0.30
CA GLN A 220 20.10 -9.78 -1.10
C GLN A 220 19.01 -8.75 -1.38
N MET A 221 18.04 -8.60 -0.45
CA MET A 221 17.02 -7.55 -0.53
C MET A 221 17.64 -6.15 -0.44
N LYS A 222 18.62 -5.93 0.45
CA LYS A 222 19.39 -4.66 0.54
C LYS A 222 20.02 -4.31 -0.80
N LYS A 223 20.71 -5.27 -1.45
CA LYS A 223 21.33 -5.07 -2.77
C LYS A 223 20.30 -4.73 -3.85
N PHE A 224 19.18 -5.45 -3.88
CA PHE A 224 18.08 -5.17 -4.81
C PHE A 224 17.55 -3.73 -4.65
N ILE A 225 17.26 -3.32 -3.41
CA ILE A 225 16.77 -1.97 -3.12
C ILE A 225 17.83 -0.94 -3.50
N ASN A 226 19.10 -1.17 -3.17
CA ASN A 226 20.19 -0.28 -3.50
C ASN A 226 20.30 -0.03 -5.01
N LYS A 227 20.25 -1.10 -5.83
CA LYS A 227 20.30 -0.99 -7.30
C LYS A 227 19.14 -0.16 -7.86
N ASN A 228 17.95 -0.27 -7.28
CA ASN A 228 16.73 0.38 -7.78
C ASN A 228 16.40 1.73 -7.12
N SER A 229 17.14 2.11 -6.07
CA SER A 229 16.84 3.26 -5.21
C SER A 229 16.84 4.64 -5.90
N LYS A 230 17.70 4.85 -6.91
CA LYS A 230 17.91 6.17 -7.54
C LYS A 230 16.66 6.74 -8.20
N SER A 231 15.82 5.88 -8.78
CA SER A 231 14.58 6.26 -9.47
C SER A 231 13.36 6.25 -8.53
N LEU A 232 13.48 5.70 -7.32
CA LEU A 232 12.37 5.59 -6.39
C LEU A 232 11.83 6.96 -5.97
N LYS A 233 10.50 7.05 -6.03
CA LYS A 233 9.71 8.18 -5.57
C LYS A 233 8.87 7.81 -4.36
N LYS A 234 8.48 6.54 -4.26
CA LYS A 234 7.70 6.01 -3.15
C LYS A 234 8.31 4.71 -2.65
N PHE A 235 8.42 4.60 -1.34
CA PHE A 235 8.82 3.38 -0.68
C PHE A 235 7.83 3.09 0.45
N GLU A 236 7.34 1.86 0.48
CA GLU A 236 6.45 1.36 1.52
C GLU A 236 7.01 0.05 2.08
N TYR A 237 7.20 0.03 3.39
CA TYR A 237 7.67 -1.12 4.14
C TYR A 237 6.80 -1.32 5.37
N VAL A 238 6.14 -2.48 5.44
CA VAL A 238 5.25 -2.87 6.53
C VAL A 238 5.62 -4.27 6.94
N HIS A 239 6.19 -4.45 8.13
CA HIS A 239 6.61 -5.75 8.61
C HIS A 239 6.57 -5.83 10.13
N HIS A 240 6.42 -7.04 10.66
CA HIS A 240 6.28 -7.27 12.10
C HIS A 240 7.61 -7.38 12.84
N GLU A 241 8.72 -7.53 12.11
CA GLU A 241 10.05 -7.72 12.66
C GLU A 241 10.93 -6.50 12.40
N GLY A 242 11.81 -6.19 13.36
CA GLY A 242 12.76 -5.08 13.29
C GLY A 242 13.94 -5.35 12.35
N GLY A 243 15.00 -4.55 12.49
CA GLY A 243 16.24 -4.75 11.72
C GLY A 243 16.17 -4.33 10.25
N PHE A 244 15.39 -3.29 9.92
CA PHE A 244 15.32 -2.69 8.59
C PHE A 244 15.98 -1.30 8.49
N SER A 245 16.66 -0.86 9.55
CA SER A 245 17.43 0.38 9.63
C SER A 245 18.44 0.51 8.49
N ASP A 246 19.12 -0.58 8.12
CA ASP A 246 20.07 -0.61 6.99
C ASP A 246 19.41 -0.30 5.64
N ILE A 247 18.17 -0.76 5.43
CA ILE A 247 17.43 -0.48 4.21
C ILE A 247 17.00 0.97 4.17
N LEU A 248 16.56 1.52 5.30
CA LEU A 248 16.28 2.94 5.44
C LEU A 248 17.55 3.80 5.23
N ASP A 249 18.71 3.33 5.69
CA ASP A 249 20.00 3.97 5.45
C ASP A 249 20.36 3.98 3.96
N ILE A 250 20.21 2.85 3.25
CA ILE A 250 20.38 2.76 1.80
C ILE A 250 19.48 3.76 1.08
N LEU A 251 18.21 3.86 1.48
CA LEU A 251 17.27 4.82 0.90
C LEU A 251 17.72 6.26 1.17
N SER A 252 18.17 6.55 2.40
CA SER A 252 18.64 7.88 2.79
C SER A 252 19.85 8.33 1.96
N ASN A 253 20.71 7.40 1.55
CA ASN A 253 21.94 7.70 0.81
C ASN A 253 21.72 7.79 -0.70
N ASN A 254 20.77 7.02 -1.25
CA ASN A 254 20.65 6.86 -2.70
C ASN A 254 19.34 7.39 -3.30
N SER A 255 18.28 7.56 -2.50
CA SER A 255 16.93 7.89 -3.00
C SER A 255 16.59 9.38 -2.92
N HIS A 256 17.38 10.23 -3.59
CA HIS A 256 17.15 11.69 -3.56
C HIS A 256 15.81 12.14 -4.19
N ASN A 257 15.17 11.26 -4.98
CA ASN A 257 13.87 11.50 -5.60
C ASN A 257 12.67 11.06 -4.75
N LEU A 258 12.91 10.47 -3.58
CA LEU A 258 11.88 9.98 -2.68
C LEU A 258 10.96 11.13 -2.24
N ASN A 259 9.67 11.00 -2.52
CA ASN A 259 8.63 11.95 -2.16
C ASN A 259 7.61 11.38 -1.14
N SER A 260 7.58 10.05 -0.99
CA SER A 260 6.71 9.36 -0.05
C SER A 260 7.48 8.22 0.61
N LEU A 261 7.47 8.19 1.94
CA LEU A 261 7.93 7.06 2.73
C LEU A 261 6.78 6.58 3.62
N ASN A 262 6.51 5.29 3.60
CA ASN A 262 5.70 4.60 4.60
C ASN A 262 6.56 3.49 5.20
N ALA A 263 6.95 3.59 6.47
CA ALA A 263 7.82 2.61 7.11
C ALA A 263 7.32 2.27 8.50
N GLN A 264 7.05 1.00 8.75
CA GLN A 264 6.81 0.51 10.10
C GLN A 264 8.12 0.60 10.90
N ILE A 265 8.12 1.40 11.96
CA ILE A 265 9.26 1.55 12.86
C ILE A 265 9.01 0.66 14.06
N ILE A 266 9.91 -0.30 14.26
CA ILE A 266 9.89 -1.17 15.42
C ILE A 266 11.05 -0.82 16.33
N GLU A 267 12.24 -0.52 15.80
CA GLU A 267 13.40 -0.25 16.66
C GLU A 267 13.77 1.24 16.71
N PHE A 268 14.49 1.62 17.76
CA PHE A 268 15.01 2.98 17.87
C PHE A 268 15.98 3.34 16.74
N ASP A 269 16.73 2.35 16.25
CA ASP A 269 17.68 2.55 15.16
C ASP A 269 16.98 2.82 13.82
N ASP A 270 15.82 2.23 13.56
CA ASP A 270 14.99 2.57 12.40
C ASP A 270 14.62 4.07 12.42
N LEU A 271 14.30 4.61 13.60
CA LEU A 271 13.96 6.02 13.75
C LEU A 271 15.17 6.93 13.44
N LYS A 272 16.39 6.54 13.82
CA LYS A 272 17.61 7.27 13.43
C LYS A 272 17.78 7.28 11.91
N SER A 273 17.50 6.17 11.25
CA SER A 273 17.54 6.08 9.78
C SER A 273 16.48 6.97 9.13
N VAL A 274 15.28 7.08 9.71
CA VAL A 274 14.27 8.06 9.27
C VAL A 274 14.78 9.49 9.40
N PHE A 275 15.57 9.83 10.42
CA PHE A 275 16.18 11.16 10.52
C PHE A 275 17.19 11.42 9.39
N LYS A 276 17.98 10.40 9.01
CA LYS A 276 18.87 10.49 7.84
C LYS A 276 18.07 10.68 6.55
N ILE A 277 16.95 9.98 6.38
CA ILE A 277 16.05 10.17 5.22
C ILE A 277 15.52 11.60 5.19
N LEU A 278 15.00 12.12 6.31
CA LEU A 278 14.57 13.51 6.39
C LEU A 278 15.69 14.44 5.92
N LYS A 279 16.90 14.26 6.47
CA LYS A 279 18.09 15.07 6.15
C LYS A 279 18.44 15.04 4.66
N ASN A 280 18.43 13.86 4.03
CA ASN A 280 19.00 13.67 2.70
C ASN A 280 17.96 13.70 1.56
N CYS A 281 16.72 13.29 1.80
CA CYS A 281 15.65 13.22 0.80
C CYS A 281 14.86 14.53 0.74
N LYS A 282 15.45 15.55 0.10
CA LYS A 282 14.87 16.92 0.03
C LYS A 282 13.50 17.00 -0.65
N LYS A 283 13.14 16.01 -1.48
CA LYS A 283 11.83 15.97 -2.16
C LYS A 283 10.74 15.28 -1.35
N LEU A 284 11.01 14.83 -0.12
CA LEU A 284 10.05 14.13 0.72
C LEU A 284 8.85 15.02 1.07
N LYS A 285 7.65 14.58 0.68
CA LYS A 285 6.37 15.28 0.90
C LYS A 285 5.48 14.55 1.88
N ILE A 286 5.57 13.23 1.93
CA ILE A 286 4.74 12.37 2.76
C ILE A 286 5.66 11.47 3.56
N LEU A 287 5.52 11.52 4.88
CA LEU A 287 6.20 10.63 5.79
C LEU A 287 5.13 9.96 6.65
N HIS A 288 5.04 8.65 6.52
CA HIS A 288 4.29 7.78 7.40
C HIS A 288 5.28 6.86 8.11
N PHE A 289 5.24 6.86 9.43
CA PHE A 289 5.94 5.87 10.21
C PHE A 289 5.19 5.49 11.47
N GLY A 290 5.68 4.44 12.11
CA GLY A 290 5.14 3.93 13.35
C GLY A 290 4.47 2.57 13.17
N ASN A 291 4.19 1.94 14.29
CA ASN A 291 3.62 0.61 14.31
C ASN A 291 2.09 0.68 14.19
N ASN A 292 1.47 -0.29 13.52
CA ASN A 292 0.01 -0.48 13.57
C ASN A 292 -0.37 -1.54 14.61
N THR A 293 0.60 -2.28 15.17
CA THR A 293 0.32 -3.30 16.18
C THR A 293 0.14 -2.68 17.55
N ILE A 294 -0.72 -3.30 18.36
CA ILE A 294 -1.14 -2.83 19.68
C ILE A 294 0.00 -2.89 20.72
N TYR A 295 1.13 -3.51 20.36
CA TYR A 295 2.23 -3.81 21.26
C TYR A 295 3.22 -2.64 21.37
N ASP A 296 3.39 -2.19 22.61
CA ASP A 296 4.30 -1.20 23.19
C ASP A 296 4.55 0.12 22.45
N PHE A 297 4.18 1.20 23.15
CA PHE A 297 4.42 2.57 22.76
C PHE A 297 5.92 2.89 22.73
N TYR A 298 6.48 3.08 21.54
CA TYR A 298 7.75 3.79 21.44
C TYR A 298 7.54 5.24 21.84
N SER A 299 8.18 5.63 22.95
CA SER A 299 8.16 6.99 23.43
C SER A 299 9.02 7.88 22.53
N LEU A 300 8.47 8.29 21.39
CA LEU A 300 9.05 9.34 20.52
C LEU A 300 9.31 10.63 21.29
N SER A 301 8.66 10.77 22.45
CA SER A 301 8.99 11.74 23.47
C SER A 301 10.51 11.98 23.55
N GLN A 302 11.37 10.98 23.72
CA GLN A 302 12.80 11.22 23.96
C GLN A 302 13.50 11.91 22.78
N THR A 303 13.21 11.50 21.55
CA THR A 303 13.84 12.01 20.32
C THR A 303 13.04 13.10 19.62
N MET A 304 11.85 13.46 20.10
CA MET A 304 10.96 14.38 19.39
C MET A 304 11.61 15.73 19.09
N ARG A 305 12.51 16.21 19.96
CA ARG A 305 13.23 17.47 19.71
C ARG A 305 14.16 17.36 18.49
N GLU A 306 14.89 16.27 18.40
CA GLU A 306 15.79 15.96 17.29
C GLU A 306 15.00 15.72 16.00
N PHE A 307 13.93 14.93 16.06
CA PHE A 307 13.01 14.74 14.94
C PHE A 307 12.45 16.08 14.45
N THR A 308 11.95 16.92 15.36
CA THR A 308 11.42 18.27 15.03
C THR A 308 12.49 19.13 14.35
N LYS A 309 13.74 19.07 14.86
CA LYS A 309 14.87 19.78 14.27
C LYS A 309 15.10 19.33 12.83
N HIS A 310 15.15 18.02 12.58
CA HIS A 310 15.30 17.47 11.23
C HIS A 310 14.14 17.81 10.31
N CYS A 311 12.89 17.76 10.77
CA CYS A 311 11.75 18.20 9.95
C CYS A 311 11.90 19.67 9.49
N CYS A 312 12.41 20.54 10.36
CA CYS A 312 12.59 21.96 10.06
C CYS A 312 13.78 22.23 9.14
N GLU A 313 14.91 21.56 9.38
CA GLU A 313 16.15 21.76 8.62
C GLU A 313 16.09 21.14 7.24
N SER A 314 15.35 20.04 7.10
CA SER A 314 15.57 19.14 5.97
C SER A 314 14.53 19.28 4.87
N THR A 315 13.33 19.79 5.18
CA THR A 315 12.21 19.73 4.24
C THR A 315 11.22 20.88 4.42
N LEU A 316 11.40 21.98 3.66
CA LEU A 316 10.28 22.90 3.34
C LEU A 316 9.15 22.21 2.55
N HIS A 317 9.39 20.96 2.11
CA HIS A 317 8.52 20.20 1.23
C HIS A 317 7.67 19.16 1.95
N LEU A 318 7.97 18.80 3.20
CA LEU A 318 7.18 17.82 3.94
C LEU A 318 5.80 18.43 4.21
N ARG A 319 4.75 17.81 3.67
CA ARG A 319 3.37 18.29 3.78
C ARG A 319 2.50 17.41 4.65
N LYS A 320 2.82 16.12 4.76
CA LYS A 320 2.01 15.16 5.50
C LYS A 320 2.91 14.33 6.39
N LEU A 321 2.59 14.32 7.68
CA LEU A 321 3.21 13.48 8.68
C LEU A 321 2.14 12.59 9.32
N TYR A 322 2.40 11.30 9.31
CA TYR A 322 1.65 10.28 10.00
C TYR A 322 2.63 9.54 10.91
N ALA A 323 2.46 9.62 12.23
CA ALA A 323 3.25 8.91 13.22
C ALA A 323 2.29 8.07 14.09
N GLY A 324 1.99 6.85 13.66
CA GLY A 324 1.10 5.91 14.36
C GLY A 324 1.80 5.28 15.56
N ASN A 325 1.09 5.03 16.67
CA ASN A 325 1.64 4.44 17.90
C ASN A 325 2.88 5.16 18.46
N CYS A 326 2.97 6.45 18.17
CA CYS A 326 4.12 7.31 18.44
C CYS A 326 3.71 8.38 19.45
N ALA A 327 3.55 7.99 20.71
CA ALA A 327 2.96 8.86 21.71
C ALA A 327 3.91 10.00 22.13
N ILE A 328 3.43 11.23 22.04
CA ILE A 328 4.17 12.42 22.48
C ILE A 328 3.45 13.14 23.61
N SER A 329 4.21 13.65 24.58
CA SER A 329 3.62 14.44 25.66
C SER A 329 3.11 15.80 25.15
N LEU A 330 2.13 16.37 25.85
CA LEU A 330 1.57 17.69 25.50
C LEU A 330 2.65 18.79 25.37
N ARG A 331 3.70 18.75 26.19
CA ARG A 331 4.82 19.70 26.13
C ARG A 331 5.61 19.56 24.83
N LYS A 332 5.83 18.33 24.38
CA LYS A 332 6.58 18.03 23.14
C LYS A 332 5.72 18.29 21.91
N LEU A 333 4.42 17.99 21.96
CA LEU A 333 3.45 18.42 20.95
C LEU A 333 3.46 19.94 20.76
N ARG A 334 3.44 20.71 21.86
CA ARG A 334 3.54 22.18 21.80
C ARG A 334 4.82 22.64 21.10
N TYR A 335 5.95 22.03 21.42
CA TYR A 335 7.22 22.34 20.77
C TYR A 335 7.18 22.01 19.27
N PHE A 336 6.69 20.84 18.91
CA PHE A 336 6.55 20.39 17.53
C PHE A 336 5.64 21.32 16.72
N LEU A 337 4.43 21.62 17.20
CA LEU A 337 3.50 22.53 16.52
C LEU A 337 4.08 23.94 16.38
N LYS A 338 4.83 24.44 17.37
CA LYS A 338 5.52 25.74 17.25
C LYS A 338 6.47 25.79 16.06
N LYS A 339 7.07 24.66 15.70
CA LYS A 339 8.12 24.57 14.70
C LYS A 339 7.63 24.12 13.32
N CYS A 340 6.68 23.19 13.27
CA CYS A 340 6.27 22.53 12.04
C CYS A 340 4.89 22.95 11.50
N CYS A 341 4.08 23.65 12.30
CA CYS A 341 2.72 24.03 11.89
C CYS A 341 2.68 25.00 10.70
N SER A 342 3.77 25.72 10.41
CA SER A 342 3.84 26.63 9.26
C SER A 342 3.86 25.92 7.91
N PHE A 343 4.28 24.64 7.82
CA PHE A 343 4.48 23.95 6.54
C PHE A 343 3.76 22.61 6.40
N LEU A 344 3.41 21.94 7.51
CA LEU A 344 2.70 20.65 7.49
C LEU A 344 1.19 20.82 7.28
N ASN A 345 0.64 20.28 6.19
CA ASN A 345 -0.79 20.33 5.89
C ASN A 345 -1.57 19.24 6.63
N VAL A 346 -0.95 18.09 6.90
CA VAL A 346 -1.57 17.00 7.64
C VAL A 346 -0.62 16.54 8.74
N ILE A 347 -1.15 16.45 9.95
CA ILE A 347 -0.45 15.90 11.12
C ILE A 347 -1.37 14.85 11.72
N GLU A 348 -0.89 13.62 11.79
CA GLU A 348 -1.59 12.50 12.42
C GLU A 348 -0.63 11.83 13.39
N ILE A 349 -0.89 11.95 14.69
CA ILE A 349 0.02 11.55 15.77
C ILE A 349 -0.76 11.16 17.02
N GLU A 350 -0.10 10.52 17.98
CA GLU A 350 -0.71 10.13 19.26
C GLU A 350 -0.21 11.01 20.41
N CYS A 351 -1.07 11.29 21.41
CA CYS A 351 -0.73 12.21 22.48
C CYS A 351 -1.22 11.71 23.84
N TYR A 352 -0.30 11.23 24.67
CA TYR A 352 -0.61 10.73 26.00
C TYR A 352 -0.71 11.86 27.04
N ASN A 353 -1.46 11.60 28.11
CA ASN A 353 -1.62 12.47 29.29
C ASN A 353 -2.04 13.92 28.94
N ALA A 354 -2.92 14.08 27.96
CA ALA A 354 -3.40 15.38 27.51
C ALA A 354 -4.92 15.39 27.36
N SER A 355 -5.59 16.32 28.03
CA SER A 355 -7.03 16.49 27.85
C SER A 355 -7.34 17.04 26.46
N TYR A 356 -8.45 16.57 25.89
CA TYR A 356 -9.00 17.03 24.61
C TYR A 356 -9.02 18.56 24.50
N ILE A 357 -9.49 19.24 25.56
CA ILE A 357 -9.62 20.70 25.60
C ILE A 357 -8.24 21.36 25.44
N ARG A 358 -7.21 20.85 26.12
CA ARG A 358 -5.85 21.40 26.05
C ARG A 358 -5.23 21.21 24.66
N VAL A 359 -5.38 20.03 24.05
CA VAL A 359 -4.87 19.78 22.69
C VAL A 359 -5.62 20.61 21.66
N LYS A 360 -6.95 20.68 21.71
CA LYS A 360 -7.76 21.52 20.82
C LYS A 360 -7.37 23.00 20.90
N ARG A 361 -7.23 23.54 22.12
CA ARG A 361 -6.76 24.94 22.34
C ARG A 361 -5.35 25.14 21.78
N LEU A 362 -4.46 24.18 21.97
CA LEU A 362 -3.08 24.23 21.46
C LEU A 362 -3.02 24.26 19.93
N VAL A 363 -3.77 23.38 19.26
CA VAL A 363 -3.85 23.33 17.80
C VAL A 363 -4.44 24.64 17.24
N LYS A 364 -5.55 25.13 17.81
CA LYS A 364 -6.15 26.43 17.43
C LYS A 364 -5.17 27.60 17.59
N LYS A 365 -4.43 27.63 18.71
CA LYS A 365 -3.41 28.65 18.97
C LYS A 365 -2.35 28.67 17.87
N PHE A 366 -1.77 27.52 17.52
CA PHE A 366 -0.71 27.47 16.50
C PHE A 366 -1.23 27.65 15.07
N ALA A 367 -2.46 27.23 14.77
CA ALA A 367 -3.12 27.57 13.51
C ALA A 367 -3.23 29.09 13.33
N LYS A 368 -3.72 29.80 14.37
CA LYS A 368 -3.84 31.27 14.36
C LYS A 368 -2.47 31.94 14.22
N LEU A 369 -1.46 31.50 14.98
CA LEU A 369 -0.10 32.06 14.94
C LEU A 369 0.57 31.93 13.58
N ASN A 370 0.26 30.88 12.82
CA ASN A 370 0.82 30.65 11.48
C ASN A 370 -0.12 31.10 10.34
N ASN A 371 -1.20 31.82 10.67
CA ASN A 371 -2.20 32.29 9.70
C ASN A 371 -2.84 31.17 8.86
N ARG A 372 -3.16 30.03 9.48
CA ARG A 372 -3.72 28.84 8.81
C ARG A 372 -5.14 28.53 9.29
N ILE A 373 -5.92 27.89 8.42
CA ILE A 373 -7.27 27.39 8.72
C ILE A 373 -7.18 25.91 9.11
N ILE A 374 -7.97 25.50 10.09
CA ILE A 374 -8.14 24.08 10.43
C ILE A 374 -9.31 23.55 9.60
N ALA A 375 -9.01 22.86 8.51
CA ALA A 375 -10.01 22.27 7.63
C ALA A 375 -10.57 20.96 8.17
N GLY A 376 -9.87 20.31 9.11
CA GLY A 376 -10.33 19.12 9.80
C GLY A 376 -9.57 18.90 11.10
N LEU A 377 -10.28 18.51 12.15
CA LEU A 377 -9.72 18.16 13.44
C LEU A 377 -10.46 16.95 14.00
N ASN A 378 -9.77 15.82 14.07
CA ASN A 378 -10.26 14.62 14.73
C ASN A 378 -9.38 14.31 15.95
N ILE A 379 -10.01 14.08 17.10
CA ILE A 379 -9.34 13.74 18.35
C ILE A 379 -10.11 12.57 18.98
N ASN A 380 -9.58 11.37 18.86
CA ASN A 380 -10.16 10.19 19.50
C ASN A 380 -9.58 10.03 20.91
N ARG A 381 -10.47 9.77 21.87
CA ARG A 381 -10.11 9.52 23.27
C ARG A 381 -10.06 8.03 23.57
N GLU A 382 -9.24 7.66 24.53
CA GLU A 382 -9.35 6.39 25.27
C GLU A 382 -10.13 6.59 26.57
N ASP A 383 -10.63 5.50 27.14
CA ASP A 383 -11.51 5.46 28.31
C ASP A 383 -10.94 6.18 29.55
N ARG A 384 -9.61 6.36 29.62
CA ARG A 384 -8.91 7.05 30.71
C ARG A 384 -8.57 8.52 30.44
N GLY A 385 -9.14 9.11 29.39
CA GLY A 385 -8.95 10.53 29.05
C GLY A 385 -7.64 10.87 28.32
N SER A 386 -6.81 9.87 28.00
CA SER A 386 -5.69 9.99 27.05
C SER A 386 -6.21 10.20 25.62
N ILE A 387 -5.48 10.96 24.81
CA ILE A 387 -5.78 11.09 23.38
C ILE A 387 -5.04 9.98 22.65
N LYS A 388 -5.79 8.97 22.23
CA LYS A 388 -5.26 7.89 21.42
C LYS A 388 -4.79 8.40 20.07
N HIS A 389 -5.56 9.29 19.46
CA HIS A 389 -5.31 9.70 18.08
C HIS A 389 -5.67 11.16 17.85
N LEU A 390 -4.72 11.94 17.33
CA LEU A 390 -4.89 13.32 16.91
C LEU A 390 -4.62 13.41 15.41
N LYS A 391 -5.63 13.81 14.65
CA LYS A 391 -5.50 14.15 13.22
C LYS A 391 -5.90 15.60 12.99
N VAL A 392 -4.99 16.37 12.42
CA VAL A 392 -5.21 17.77 12.07
C VAL A 392 -4.92 17.99 10.59
N VAL A 393 -5.85 18.66 9.91
CA VAL A 393 -5.69 19.10 8.52
C VAL A 393 -5.68 20.62 8.51
N PHE A 394 -4.55 21.19 8.10
CA PHE A 394 -4.37 22.62 7.90
C PHE A 394 -4.49 22.99 6.43
N GLN A 395 -4.99 24.20 6.19
CA GLN A 395 -5.01 24.85 4.88
C GLN A 395 -4.46 26.27 5.00
N ASP A 396 -3.73 26.71 3.98
CA ASP A 396 -3.24 28.08 3.92
C ASP A 396 -4.39 28.99 3.54
N LYS A 397 -4.56 30.11 4.26
CA LYS A 397 -5.68 31.04 4.00
C LYS A 397 -5.67 31.57 2.57
N ASN A 398 -4.48 31.78 2.01
CA ASN A 398 -4.31 32.30 0.65
C ASN A 398 -4.76 31.27 -0.40
N ASP A 399 -4.42 29.99 -0.20
CA ASP A 399 -4.87 28.90 -1.07
C ASP A 399 -6.40 28.74 -1.03
N ASN A 400 -7.01 28.99 0.14
CA ASN A 400 -8.46 28.91 0.28
C ASN A 400 -9.18 30.05 -0.46
N MET A 401 -8.61 31.26 -0.47
CA MET A 401 -9.16 32.36 -1.29
C MET A 401 -9.09 32.04 -2.78
N ILE A 402 -8.01 31.41 -3.26
CA ILE A 402 -7.89 31.02 -4.67
C ILE A 402 -8.89 29.91 -5.01
N ARG A 403 -9.02 28.88 -4.17
CA ARG A 403 -10.01 27.81 -4.40
C ARG A 403 -11.44 28.30 -4.35
N ASN A 404 -11.77 29.22 -3.44
CA ASN A 404 -13.10 29.82 -3.41
C ASN A 404 -13.37 30.63 -4.68
N LYS A 405 -12.35 31.35 -5.20
CA LYS A 405 -12.46 32.02 -6.51
C LYS A 405 -12.60 31.04 -7.67
N GLU A 406 -11.89 29.91 -7.66
CA GLU A 406 -12.02 28.86 -8.69
C GLU A 406 -13.35 28.11 -8.60
N HIS A 407 -13.93 27.97 -7.40
CA HIS A 407 -15.25 27.36 -7.21
C HIS A 407 -16.35 28.31 -7.66
N LEU A 408 -16.28 29.59 -7.26
CA LEU A 408 -17.19 30.65 -7.73
C LEU A 408 -17.10 30.81 -9.25
N ALA A 409 -15.91 30.78 -9.84
CA ALA A 409 -15.74 30.82 -11.29
C ALA A 409 -16.24 29.56 -12.02
N LYS A 410 -16.36 28.41 -11.32
CA LYS A 410 -16.97 27.20 -11.88
C LYS A 410 -18.49 27.21 -11.74
N GLU A 411 -19.02 27.77 -10.67
CA GLU A 411 -20.46 28.00 -10.50
C GLU A 411 -20.96 29.04 -11.52
N GLU A 412 -20.25 30.16 -11.70
CA GLU A 412 -20.56 31.14 -12.76
C GLU A 412 -20.46 30.56 -14.18
N TYR A 413 -19.68 29.49 -14.39
CA TYR A 413 -19.58 28.80 -15.68
C TYR A 413 -20.66 27.73 -15.87
N CYS A 414 -21.23 27.18 -14.79
CA CYS A 414 -22.38 26.29 -14.86
C CYS A 414 -23.67 27.07 -15.10
N ASP A 415 -23.82 28.25 -14.51
CA ASP A 415 -24.99 29.11 -14.71
C ASP A 415 -25.10 29.66 -16.15
N PHE A 416 -24.02 29.58 -16.94
CA PHE A 416 -24.00 29.99 -18.34
C PHE A 416 -24.54 28.92 -19.32
N TYR A 417 -24.77 27.68 -18.87
CA TYR A 417 -25.27 26.59 -19.72
C TYR A 417 -26.71 26.14 -19.40
N GLU A 418 -27.39 26.78 -18.45
CA GLU A 418 -28.79 26.48 -18.10
C GLU A 418 -29.81 27.53 -18.61
N SER A 419 -29.44 28.42 -19.53
CA SER A 419 -30.35 29.48 -20.03
C SER A 419 -30.92 29.29 -21.44
N ASP A 420 -30.69 28.15 -22.12
CA ASP A 420 -31.14 27.94 -23.52
C ASP A 420 -31.96 26.65 -23.75
N GLU A 421 -32.82 26.25 -22.80
CA GLU A 421 -33.90 25.29 -23.09
C GLU A 421 -35.22 25.74 -22.43
N SER A 422 -35.98 26.56 -23.17
CA SER A 422 -37.42 26.72 -22.94
C SER A 422 -38.13 26.80 -24.29
N GLU A 423 -38.88 25.76 -24.65
CA GLU A 423 -40.16 25.88 -25.38
C GLU A 423 -40.87 24.51 -25.42
N GLU A 424 -42.19 24.57 -25.19
CA GLU A 424 -43.23 23.51 -25.32
C GLU A 424 -43.30 22.48 -24.17
N SER A 425 -44.42 22.18 -23.51
CA SER A 425 -45.85 22.53 -23.65
C SER A 425 -46.61 21.90 -22.45
N ASP A 426 -47.68 22.56 -21.99
CA ASP A 426 -49.00 22.03 -21.52
C ASP A 426 -49.03 20.90 -20.47
N GLU A 427 -49.90 20.82 -19.46
CA GLU A 427 -51.10 21.52 -19.00
C GLU A 427 -51.45 20.88 -17.62
N ASN A 428 -52.12 21.64 -16.74
CA ASN A 428 -53.07 21.21 -15.69
C ASN A 428 -52.61 20.20 -14.60
N ASP A 429 -52.61 20.61 -13.33
CA ASP A 429 -53.83 20.53 -12.50
C ASP A 429 -53.61 21.13 -11.10
N GLU A 430 -54.66 21.79 -10.63
CA GLU A 430 -54.81 22.53 -9.38
C GLU A 430 -54.85 21.61 -8.15
N SER A 431 -54.31 22.07 -7.01
CA SER A 431 -55.03 22.07 -5.73
C SER A 431 -54.18 22.70 -4.60
N GLU A 432 -54.70 23.82 -4.08
CA GLU A 432 -54.94 24.16 -2.65
C GLU A 432 -53.76 24.06 -1.67
N GLU A 433 -53.19 25.19 -1.24
CA GLU A 433 -53.56 25.93 0.00
C GLU A 433 -53.25 25.17 1.31
N SER A 434 -52.21 25.63 2.01
CA SER A 434 -52.33 26.03 3.42
C SER A 434 -51.08 26.78 3.86
N GLU A 435 -51.24 28.08 4.08
CA GLU A 435 -50.40 28.89 4.96
C GLU A 435 -50.45 28.32 6.39
N GLU A 436 -49.35 28.35 7.12
CA GLU A 436 -49.36 28.85 8.51
C GLU A 436 -47.92 29.09 9.00
N ASN A 437 -47.77 30.30 9.54
CA ASN A 437 -46.61 30.81 10.27
C ASN A 437 -46.40 30.01 11.56
N GLU A 438 -45.18 30.02 12.11
CA GLU A 438 -44.99 30.53 13.48
C GLU A 438 -43.50 30.75 13.78
N GLU A 439 -43.24 31.98 14.18
CA GLU A 439 -42.03 32.47 14.83
C GLU A 439 -41.87 31.81 16.21
N ILE A 440 -40.64 31.49 16.62
CA ILE A 440 -40.34 31.36 18.05
C ILE A 440 -39.12 32.22 18.35
N GLU A 441 -39.41 33.25 19.14
CA GLU A 441 -38.51 34.19 19.78
C GLU A 441 -37.58 33.55 20.81
N GLU A 442 -36.56 34.35 21.08
CA GLU A 442 -35.53 34.32 22.09
C GLU A 442 -36.04 33.99 23.51
N ASN A 443 -35.17 33.36 24.31
CA ASN A 443 -35.12 33.64 25.73
C ASN A 443 -33.67 33.57 26.21
N GLU A 444 -33.18 34.74 26.62
CA GLU A 444 -31.98 34.94 27.41
C GLU A 444 -32.24 34.62 28.90
N GLU A 445 -31.13 34.62 29.65
CA GLU A 445 -31.03 34.76 31.11
C GLU A 445 -31.49 33.56 31.99
N ASN A 446 -30.54 32.92 32.67
CA ASN A 446 -30.31 33.32 34.07
C ASN A 446 -29.01 32.82 34.69
N GLU A 447 -28.52 33.71 35.55
CA GLU A 447 -27.43 33.65 36.51
C GLU A 447 -27.54 32.48 37.52
N GLY A 448 -26.42 32.14 38.14
CA GLY A 448 -26.37 31.19 39.25
C GLY A 448 -24.95 30.91 39.73
N SER A 449 -24.38 31.91 40.40
CA SER A 449 -23.23 31.80 41.30
C SER A 449 -23.52 30.84 42.45
N GLU A 450 -22.53 30.06 42.87
CA GLU A 450 -22.32 29.73 44.29
C GLU A 450 -20.86 29.27 44.49
N GLU A 451 -20.17 30.07 45.30
CA GLU A 451 -18.92 29.77 45.99
C GLU A 451 -19.22 28.86 47.19
N ASP A 452 -18.25 28.04 47.61
CA ASP A 452 -17.96 27.58 48.98
C ASP A 452 -16.72 26.64 48.84
N GLU A 453 -15.54 26.94 49.41
CA GLU A 453 -15.14 26.73 50.83
C GLU A 453 -15.30 25.24 51.22
N GLU A 454 -14.32 24.43 51.62
CA GLU A 454 -13.22 24.52 52.60
C GLU A 454 -12.36 23.23 52.45
N SER A 455 -11.02 23.30 52.46
CA SER A 455 -10.07 22.83 53.50
C SER A 455 -10.24 21.42 54.09
N GLU A 456 -9.15 20.63 54.08
CA GLU A 456 -8.55 19.81 55.17
C GLU A 456 -7.49 18.86 54.55
N GLU A 457 -6.19 19.07 54.84
CA GLU A 457 -5.36 18.36 55.84
C GLU A 457 -5.14 16.87 55.48
N SER A 458 -3.99 16.52 54.88
CA SER A 458 -2.71 16.11 55.51
C SER A 458 -2.80 14.84 56.36
N GLU A 459 -2.27 13.71 55.87
CA GLU A 459 -1.57 12.74 56.72
C GLU A 459 -0.42 12.10 55.94
N GLU A 460 0.77 12.30 56.50
CA GLU A 460 2.03 11.62 56.21
C GLU A 460 2.00 10.22 56.84
N TYR A 461 2.58 9.23 56.17
CA TYR A 461 3.05 8.02 56.81
C TYR A 461 4.49 7.75 56.34
N GLU A 462 5.43 8.02 57.24
CA GLU A 462 6.78 7.46 57.25
C GLU A 462 6.87 6.29 58.24
N ASP A 463 7.96 5.53 58.08
CA ASP A 463 8.50 4.45 58.92
C ASP A 463 7.76 3.09 58.81
N SER A 464 8.43 1.94 58.74
CA SER A 464 9.68 1.54 59.43
C SER A 464 10.33 0.25 58.85
N GLU A 465 11.68 0.20 58.88
CA GLU A 465 12.56 -0.91 59.38
C GLU A 465 12.43 -2.33 58.76
N GLU A 466 13.45 -2.86 58.08
CA GLU A 466 14.71 -3.51 58.52
C GLU A 466 14.60 -5.01 58.88
N ASN A 467 15.66 -5.76 58.52
CA ASN A 467 16.08 -7.13 58.92
C ASN A 467 15.37 -8.31 58.22
N GLU A 468 15.98 -9.45 57.90
CA GLU A 468 17.28 -10.11 58.14
C GLU A 468 17.37 -11.25 57.08
N GLU A 469 18.50 -11.42 56.38
CA GLU A 469 19.45 -12.56 56.48
C GLU A 469 18.94 -14.00 56.18
N SER A 470 19.83 -14.70 55.46
CA SER A 470 20.05 -16.16 55.35
C SER A 470 18.99 -17.06 54.70
N GLU A 471 19.35 -17.80 53.65
CA GLU A 471 19.90 -19.16 53.77
C GLU A 471 20.41 -19.69 52.42
N GLU A 472 21.49 -20.46 52.54
CA GLU A 472 22.21 -21.18 51.50
C GLU A 472 21.38 -22.35 50.96
N SER A 473 21.57 -22.69 49.67
CA SER A 473 21.49 -24.09 49.25
C SER A 473 22.34 -24.27 47.98
N GLU A 474 23.53 -24.81 48.20
CA GLU A 474 24.31 -25.57 47.24
C GLU A 474 23.48 -26.78 46.78
N GLU A 475 23.36 -27.03 45.46
CA GLU A 475 23.33 -28.40 44.95
C GLU A 475 24.08 -28.47 43.61
N ASN A 476 25.06 -29.36 43.61
CA ASN A 476 25.89 -29.82 42.51
C ASN A 476 25.05 -30.53 41.45
N GLU A 477 25.47 -30.46 40.19
CA GLU A 477 25.37 -31.60 39.27
C GLU A 477 26.46 -31.48 38.18
N GLU A 478 27.57 -32.19 38.43
CA GLU A 478 28.51 -32.65 37.41
C GLU A 478 27.91 -33.88 36.71
N SER A 479 28.01 -33.96 35.39
CA SER A 479 28.22 -35.22 34.65
C SER A 479 28.53 -34.90 33.19
N GLU A 480 29.78 -35.12 32.78
CA GLU A 480 30.28 -36.32 32.07
C GLU A 480 30.39 -36.06 30.56
N GLU A 481 31.56 -35.55 30.18
CA GLU A 481 32.10 -35.70 28.83
C GLU A 481 32.59 -37.14 28.66
N ASN A 482 32.04 -37.86 27.68
CA ASN A 482 32.62 -39.11 27.19
C ASN A 482 33.17 -38.86 25.78
N GLU A 483 34.50 -38.89 25.68
CA GLU A 483 35.25 -39.24 24.47
C GLU A 483 35.25 -40.77 24.28
N GLU A 484 35.28 -41.20 23.01
CA GLU A 484 35.88 -42.45 22.45
C GLU A 484 35.13 -42.74 21.12
N SER A 485 35.70 -42.50 19.92
CA SER A 485 36.81 -43.17 19.21
C SER A 485 36.35 -44.30 18.28
N GLU A 486 37.13 -44.49 17.21
CA GLU A 486 37.18 -45.65 16.29
C GLU A 486 36.09 -45.73 15.20
N GLU A 487 36.29 -46.22 13.98
CA GLU A 487 37.42 -46.44 13.05
C GLU A 487 36.77 -47.06 11.78
N ASN A 488 37.40 -46.93 10.61
CA ASN A 488 37.27 -47.78 9.40
C ASN A 488 35.91 -47.74 8.65
N GLU A 489 35.78 -47.96 7.34
CA GLU A 489 36.55 -48.77 6.38
C GLU A 489 36.17 -48.38 4.92
N GLU A 490 36.99 -48.82 3.98
CA GLU A 490 36.99 -48.59 2.52
C GLU A 490 35.85 -49.28 1.73
N SER A 491 35.59 -48.80 0.49
CA SER A 491 35.27 -49.56 -0.75
C SER A 491 34.67 -48.59 -1.79
N GLU A 492 35.28 -48.30 -2.95
CA GLU A 492 35.50 -49.10 -4.18
C GLU A 492 34.49 -48.78 -5.31
N GLU A 493 35.08 -48.58 -6.50
CA GLU A 493 34.58 -48.83 -7.86
C GLU A 493 33.66 -47.82 -8.63
N ASN A 494 34.29 -47.25 -9.67
CA ASN A 494 33.95 -47.26 -11.11
C ASN A 494 32.54 -46.87 -11.60
N GLU A 495 32.49 -45.92 -12.54
CA GLU A 495 32.04 -46.20 -13.92
C GLU A 495 32.38 -45.03 -14.89
N GLU A 496 32.92 -45.40 -16.05
CA GLU A 496 33.20 -44.56 -17.22
C GLU A 496 31.94 -44.33 -18.07
N SER A 497 31.86 -43.20 -18.77
CA SER A 497 31.40 -43.07 -20.18
C SER A 497 31.50 -41.59 -20.57
N GLU A 498 32.40 -41.24 -21.50
CA GLU A 498 32.11 -41.04 -22.93
C GLU A 498 31.12 -39.89 -23.20
N GLU A 499 31.60 -38.80 -23.82
CA GLU A 499 31.18 -38.45 -25.17
C GLU A 499 32.04 -37.31 -25.76
N ASN A 500 32.42 -37.55 -27.00
CA ASN A 500 33.12 -36.67 -27.93
C ASN A 500 32.24 -35.49 -28.33
N GLU A 501 32.84 -34.35 -28.72
CA GLU A 501 32.37 -33.64 -29.91
C GLU A 501 33.49 -32.82 -30.56
N GLU A 502 33.47 -32.92 -31.89
CA GLU A 502 34.52 -32.64 -32.85
C GLU A 502 34.73 -31.14 -33.12
N SER A 503 35.96 -30.81 -33.52
CA SER A 503 36.29 -29.54 -34.18
C SER A 503 36.66 -29.84 -35.63
N GLU A 504 35.82 -29.40 -36.57
CA GLU A 504 36.16 -29.35 -37.99
C GLU A 504 36.66 -27.94 -38.36
N GLU A 505 37.96 -27.83 -38.58
CA GLU A 505 38.57 -26.80 -39.43
C GLU A 505 38.57 -27.30 -40.87
N ASN A 506 38.07 -26.48 -41.80
CA ASN A 506 38.20 -26.70 -43.24
C ASN A 506 39.06 -25.59 -43.85
N GLU A 507 40.28 -25.93 -44.28
CA GLU A 507 41.05 -25.24 -45.32
C GLU A 507 41.69 -26.29 -46.24
N GLU A 508 41.17 -26.42 -47.46
CA GLU A 508 41.89 -26.35 -48.77
C GLU A 508 40.94 -26.63 -49.95
#